data_AF-A0A925WJW4-F1
#
_entry.id   AF-A0A925WJW4-F1
#
_cell.length_a   1.000
_cell.length_b   1.000
_cell.length_c   1.000
_cell.angle_alpha   90.00
_cell.angle_beta   90.00
_cell.angle_gamma   90.00
#
_symmetry.space_group_name_H-M   'P 1'
#
loop_
_entity.id
_entity.type
_entity.pdbx_description
1 polymer ?
#
loop_
_entity_poly.entity_id
_entity_poly.type
_entity_poly.pdbx_seq_one_letter_code
_entity_poly.pdbx_strand_id
1 'polypeptide(L)'
;MAKQQAWWIAVWMAMVWVLSGVSAQADLPEVVGLSVPAAVARLHGAGFTLGALRLRDWTAASGAVVDTVAAQTDSAQRGAVDLTVWRAEKLVLIYTHDVITLHNPTQNDLPLRGVLFAADRGNAALDLSRDDVANRVQPGECVQVWAVAYQAGSLPADCTALQKYGQRFIEGKQFWRTTPGVTRFSVLQDGVLRGSCEISAERCEIYIAPTNDTAPIAVDTAEYVYLSYTAQTLFVFNRSPDRWLPLTNLQIGQRMLDADVQPPLLAPGECLALYLNTLTTLPDIGCNGVTEVPVAPANIFWATRFNVFTQPAAARRECPGVPGSASDDQTAICLVGRAAP
;
A
#
# COMPACT_ATOMS: atom_id res chain seq x y z
N MET A 1 71.85 29.35 15.22
CA MET A 1 71.50 30.64 14.60
C MET A 1 71.78 30.52 13.11
N ALA A 2 70.78 30.11 12.32
CA ALA A 2 69.71 30.98 11.80
C ALA A 2 70.16 31.71 10.52
N LYS A 3 70.18 30.98 9.40
CA LYS A 3 70.05 31.51 8.03
C LYS A 3 70.12 30.35 7.04
N GLN A 4 69.00 29.65 6.88
CA GLN A 4 68.64 28.88 5.67
C GLN A 4 67.27 28.16 5.82
N GLN A 5 66.47 28.55 6.82
CA GLN A 5 65.02 28.42 6.77
C GLN A 5 64.47 29.57 5.91
N ALA A 6 64.24 29.34 4.62
CA ALA A 6 63.27 30.07 3.78
C ALA A 6 63.54 29.84 2.28
N TRP A 7 63.46 28.60 1.77
CA TRP A 7 63.31 28.45 0.30
C TRP A 7 62.81 27.09 -0.22
N TRP A 8 62.02 26.34 0.54
CA TRP A 8 61.37 25.11 0.00
C TRP A 8 59.90 24.94 0.41
N ILE A 9 59.26 25.97 0.98
CA ILE A 9 57.83 25.93 1.38
C ILE A 9 56.89 26.27 0.19
N ALA A 10 57.41 26.69 -0.96
CA ALA A 10 56.59 27.29 -2.02
C ALA A 10 56.10 26.36 -3.14
N VAL A 11 56.46 25.07 -3.20
CA VAL A 11 56.20 24.26 -4.43
C VAL A 11 55.37 22.98 -4.26
N TRP A 12 55.04 22.54 -3.05
CA TRP A 12 54.11 21.40 -2.87
C TRP A 12 52.87 21.77 -2.06
N MET A 13 52.33 22.97 -2.33
CA MET A 13 50.87 23.19 -2.33
C MET A 13 50.27 22.40 -3.50
N ALA A 14 50.30 21.06 -3.41
CA ALA A 14 49.38 20.24 -4.17
C ALA A 14 48.00 20.47 -3.57
N MET A 15 47.35 21.53 -4.08
CA MET A 15 45.94 21.58 -4.44
C MET A 15 45.16 20.37 -3.94
N VAL A 16 44.79 20.41 -2.66
CA VAL A 16 43.61 19.69 -2.20
C VAL A 16 42.45 20.48 -2.79
N TRP A 17 42.13 20.18 -4.06
CA TRP A 17 40.80 20.41 -4.59
C TRP A 17 39.89 19.55 -3.74
N VAL A 18 39.37 20.15 -2.66
CA VAL A 18 38.09 19.74 -2.12
C VAL A 18 37.12 19.97 -3.28
N LEU A 19 36.89 18.90 -4.04
CA LEU A 19 35.68 18.74 -4.82
C LEU A 19 34.56 18.83 -3.80
N SER A 20 34.12 20.06 -3.53
CA SER A 20 32.78 20.32 -3.04
C SER A 20 31.88 19.74 -4.10
N GLY A 21 31.53 18.45 -3.93
CA GLY A 21 30.34 17.91 -4.53
C GLY A 21 29.22 18.78 -4.02
N VAL A 22 28.88 19.81 -4.80
CA VAL A 22 27.59 20.47 -4.70
C VAL A 22 26.65 19.32 -5.00
N SER A 23 26.13 18.70 -3.94
CA SER A 23 24.94 17.87 -4.05
C SER A 23 23.94 18.80 -4.71
N ALA A 24 23.69 18.61 -6.01
CA ALA A 24 22.57 19.26 -6.65
C ALA A 24 21.38 18.89 -5.77
N GLN A 25 20.86 19.87 -5.04
CA GLN A 25 19.61 19.69 -4.33
C GLN A 25 18.63 19.32 -5.44
N ALA A 26 18.19 18.07 -5.51
CA ALA A 26 17.23 17.68 -6.52
C ALA A 26 16.03 18.61 -6.35
N ASP A 27 15.65 19.34 -7.41
CA ASP A 27 14.49 20.20 -7.32
C ASP A 27 13.27 19.34 -7.04
N LEU A 28 12.48 19.73 -6.04
CA LEU A 28 11.25 19.03 -5.67
C LEU A 28 10.32 18.97 -6.89
N PRO A 29 9.99 17.79 -7.45
CA PRO A 29 9.13 17.71 -8.62
C PRO A 29 7.68 18.07 -8.27
N GLU A 30 7.00 18.77 -9.19
CA GLU A 30 5.57 19.05 -9.08
C GLU A 30 4.75 17.76 -9.30
N VAL A 31 3.83 17.48 -8.37
CA VAL A 31 2.97 16.30 -8.34
C VAL A 31 1.48 16.62 -8.12
N VAL A 32 1.11 17.90 -7.98
CA VAL A 32 -0.31 18.31 -7.86
C VAL A 32 -1.11 17.87 -9.09
N GLY A 33 -2.30 17.33 -8.86
CA GLY A 33 -3.18 16.79 -9.89
C GLY A 33 -2.86 15.35 -10.33
N LEU A 34 -1.72 14.78 -9.91
CA LEU A 34 -1.44 13.36 -10.13
C LEU A 34 -2.22 12.48 -9.14
N SER A 35 -2.44 11.22 -9.52
CA SER A 35 -2.86 10.21 -8.55
C SER A 35 -1.76 10.01 -7.50
N VAL A 36 -2.14 9.58 -6.28
CA VAL A 36 -1.16 9.34 -5.21
C VAL A 36 -0.05 8.36 -5.63
N PRO A 37 -0.35 7.21 -6.28
CA PRO A 37 0.71 6.31 -6.77
C PRO A 37 1.66 7.00 -7.76
N ALA A 38 1.12 7.73 -8.75
CA ALA A 38 1.94 8.42 -9.75
C ALA A 38 2.79 9.54 -9.12
N ALA A 39 2.24 10.26 -8.14
CA ALA A 39 2.99 11.26 -7.37
C ALA A 39 4.16 10.63 -6.63
N VAL A 40 3.94 9.49 -5.95
CA VAL A 40 5.00 8.79 -5.22
C VAL A 40 6.08 8.26 -6.16
N ALA A 41 5.71 7.66 -7.29
CA ALA A 41 6.68 7.24 -8.30
C ALA A 41 7.56 8.40 -8.78
N ARG A 42 6.95 9.58 -9.01
CA ARG A 42 7.69 10.79 -9.41
C ARG A 42 8.60 11.32 -8.32
N LEU A 43 8.18 11.26 -7.05
CA LEU A 43 9.01 11.64 -5.90
C LEU A 43 10.21 10.71 -5.75
N HIS A 44 9.98 9.40 -5.77
CA HIS A 44 11.02 8.38 -5.65
C HIS A 44 12.05 8.49 -6.78
N GLY A 45 11.60 8.72 -8.03
CA GLY A 45 12.48 8.95 -9.17
C GLY A 45 13.35 10.20 -9.06
N ALA A 46 12.94 11.17 -8.23
CA ALA A 46 13.72 12.37 -7.90
C ALA A 46 14.52 12.24 -6.58
N GLY A 47 14.51 11.06 -5.94
CA GLY A 47 15.22 10.80 -4.69
C GLY A 47 14.51 11.29 -3.42
N PHE A 48 13.23 11.66 -3.52
CA PHE A 48 12.39 12.01 -2.38
C PHE A 48 11.57 10.81 -1.92
N THR A 49 11.19 10.76 -0.65
CA THR A 49 10.24 9.78 -0.11
C THR A 49 8.88 10.42 0.19
N LEU A 50 7.84 9.59 0.27
CA LEU A 50 6.56 10.06 0.78
C LEU A 50 6.64 10.31 2.30
N GLY A 51 6.27 11.52 2.72
CA GLY A 51 6.09 11.89 4.12
C GLY A 51 4.66 11.62 4.60
N ALA A 52 4.05 12.62 5.23
CA ALA A 52 2.67 12.53 5.70
C ALA A 52 1.66 12.65 4.54
N LEU A 53 0.66 11.78 4.54
CA LEU A 53 -0.50 11.86 3.64
C LEU A 53 -1.68 12.47 4.40
N ARG A 54 -2.12 13.67 4.00
CA ARG A 54 -3.29 14.36 4.57
C ARG A 54 -4.47 14.24 3.62
N LEU A 55 -5.62 13.90 4.15
CA LEU A 55 -6.84 13.69 3.36
C LEU A 55 -7.74 14.91 3.50
N ARG A 56 -8.36 15.32 2.40
CA ARG A 56 -9.28 16.45 2.35
C ARG A 56 -10.55 16.05 1.63
N ASP A 57 -11.69 16.40 2.22
CA ASP A 57 -13.01 16.18 1.62
C ASP A 57 -13.08 16.85 0.25
N TRP A 58 -13.40 16.05 -0.76
CA TRP A 58 -13.72 16.53 -2.10
C TRP A 58 -15.20 16.93 -2.16
N THR A 59 -15.48 18.03 -2.86
CA THR A 59 -16.84 18.45 -3.21
C THR A 59 -16.86 18.89 -4.67
N ALA A 60 -18.04 18.90 -5.30
CA ALA A 60 -18.18 19.43 -6.66
C ALA A 60 -17.69 20.89 -6.78
N ALA A 61 -17.83 21.67 -5.71
CA ALA A 61 -17.35 23.06 -5.64
C ALA A 61 -15.82 23.17 -5.59
N SER A 62 -15.10 22.11 -5.23
CA SER A 62 -13.64 22.11 -5.18
C SER A 62 -13.00 22.24 -6.57
N GLY A 63 -13.72 21.92 -7.66
CA GLY A 63 -13.24 22.02 -9.04
C GLY A 63 -12.04 21.12 -9.38
N ALA A 64 -11.63 20.25 -8.46
CA ALA A 64 -10.50 19.34 -8.60
C ALA A 64 -10.94 17.94 -9.02
N VAL A 65 -10.00 17.13 -9.49
CA VAL A 65 -10.24 15.70 -9.76
C VAL A 65 -10.15 14.93 -8.44
N VAL A 66 -11.12 14.07 -8.16
CA VAL A 66 -11.09 13.19 -6.98
C VAL A 66 -9.88 12.24 -7.04
N ASP A 67 -9.37 11.83 -5.89
CA ASP A 67 -8.25 10.90 -5.74
C ASP A 67 -6.90 11.40 -6.28
N THR A 68 -6.77 12.73 -6.39
CA THR A 68 -5.52 13.40 -6.82
C THR A 68 -4.91 14.25 -5.73
N VAL A 69 -3.60 14.51 -5.86
CA VAL A 69 -2.84 15.40 -4.98
C VAL A 69 -3.37 16.82 -5.11
N ALA A 70 -3.86 17.37 -4.01
CA ALA A 70 -4.34 18.74 -3.86
C ALA A 70 -3.22 19.74 -3.63
N ALA A 71 -2.19 19.34 -2.88
CA ALA A 71 -1.05 20.16 -2.53
C ALA A 71 0.12 19.27 -2.10
N GLN A 72 1.34 19.78 -2.25
CA GLN A 72 2.57 19.18 -1.76
C GLN A 72 3.35 20.19 -0.93
N THR A 73 4.04 19.72 0.10
CA THR A 73 4.92 20.54 0.93
C THR A 73 6.13 19.75 1.35
N ASP A 74 7.26 20.43 1.56
CA ASP A 74 8.42 19.80 2.20
C ASP A 74 8.03 19.24 3.57
N SER A 75 8.41 17.99 3.82
CA SER A 75 8.19 17.37 5.12
C SER A 75 9.21 17.89 6.13
N ALA A 76 8.87 17.80 7.42
CA ALA A 76 9.84 17.98 8.49
C ALA A 76 10.94 16.91 8.46
N GLN A 77 10.65 15.76 7.86
CA GLN A 77 11.63 14.70 7.63
C GLN A 77 12.47 15.03 6.39
N ARG A 78 13.79 15.00 6.56
CA ARG A 78 14.74 15.34 5.49
C ARG A 78 14.55 14.41 4.30
N GLY A 79 14.32 14.97 3.12
CA GLY A 79 14.14 14.22 1.88
C GLY A 79 12.75 13.60 1.70
N ALA A 80 11.80 13.91 2.59
CA ALA A 80 10.41 13.48 2.45
C ALA A 80 9.49 14.64 2.05
N VAL A 81 8.36 14.30 1.43
CA VAL A 81 7.37 15.27 0.94
C VAL A 81 5.99 14.90 1.46
N ASP A 82 5.35 15.84 2.15
CA ASP A 82 3.99 15.68 2.63
C ASP A 82 3.00 16.02 1.51
N LEU A 83 1.98 15.19 1.33
CA LEU A 83 0.96 15.36 0.31
C LEU A 83 -0.42 15.57 0.95
N THR A 84 -1.20 16.49 0.40
CA THR A 84 -2.65 16.60 0.67
C THR A 84 -3.41 16.03 -0.51
N VAL A 85 -4.46 15.24 -0.29
CA VAL A 85 -5.19 14.51 -1.34
C VAL A 85 -6.68 14.76 -1.24
N TRP A 86 -7.32 14.98 -2.40
CA TRP A 86 -8.77 15.06 -2.51
C TRP A 86 -9.41 13.67 -2.47
N ARG A 87 -10.37 13.45 -1.56
CA ARG A 87 -11.08 12.18 -1.43
C ARG A 87 -12.57 12.43 -1.27
N ALA A 88 -13.41 11.67 -1.98
CA ALA A 88 -14.87 11.82 -1.91
C ALA A 88 -15.53 10.79 -0.99
N GLU A 89 -15.05 9.55 -0.99
CA GLU A 89 -15.71 8.43 -0.33
C GLU A 89 -15.28 8.31 1.14
N LYS A 90 -15.80 9.23 1.97
CA LYS A 90 -15.55 9.26 3.41
C LYS A 90 -16.44 8.24 4.13
N LEU A 91 -15.83 7.35 4.90
CA LEU A 91 -16.51 6.43 5.81
C LEU A 91 -16.19 6.81 7.25
N VAL A 92 -17.22 6.96 8.08
CA VAL A 92 -17.07 7.22 9.50
C VAL A 92 -17.28 5.92 10.27
N LEU A 93 -16.27 5.53 11.03
CA LEU A 93 -16.37 4.41 11.97
C LEU A 93 -16.68 4.95 13.35
N ILE A 94 -17.73 4.42 13.98
CA ILE A 94 -18.14 4.72 15.35
C ILE A 94 -18.14 3.41 16.09
N TYR A 95 -17.34 3.27 17.13
CA TYR A 95 -17.18 1.99 17.80
C TYR A 95 -17.17 2.13 19.30
N THR A 96 -17.83 1.17 19.94
CA THR A 96 -17.87 1.01 21.39
C THR A 96 -17.26 -0.33 21.77
N HIS A 97 -17.33 -0.66 23.04
CA HIS A 97 -16.98 -2.00 23.48
C HIS A 97 -17.82 -3.10 22.80
N ASP A 98 -19.03 -2.86 22.29
CA ASP A 98 -19.89 -3.94 21.80
C ASP A 98 -20.25 -3.88 20.32
N VAL A 99 -20.02 -2.74 19.65
CA VAL A 99 -20.44 -2.56 18.25
C VAL A 99 -19.42 -1.71 17.47
N ILE A 100 -19.19 -2.05 16.21
CA ILE A 100 -18.66 -1.14 15.20
C ILE A 100 -19.81 -0.72 14.29
N THR A 101 -20.05 0.58 14.19
CA THR A 101 -20.97 1.19 13.23
C THR A 101 -20.18 1.82 12.10
N LEU A 102 -20.58 1.51 10.87
CA LEU A 102 -20.09 2.08 9.63
C LEU A 102 -21.14 3.08 9.15
N HIS A 103 -20.81 4.37 9.17
CA HIS A 103 -21.68 5.45 8.76
C HIS A 103 -21.19 6.08 7.46
N ASN A 104 -22.10 6.22 6.50
CA ASN A 104 -21.87 6.94 5.25
C ASN A 104 -22.37 8.40 5.34
N PRO A 105 -21.51 9.39 5.63
CA PRO A 105 -21.89 10.80 5.62
C PRO A 105 -22.02 11.40 4.21
N THR A 106 -21.70 10.64 3.15
CA THR A 106 -21.66 11.15 1.78
C THR A 106 -23.05 11.10 1.13
N GLN A 107 -23.15 11.64 -0.10
CA GLN A 107 -24.38 11.63 -0.89
C GLN A 107 -24.46 10.44 -1.87
N ASN A 108 -23.43 9.59 -1.91
CA ASN A 108 -23.35 8.43 -2.81
C ASN A 108 -23.31 7.14 -2.01
N ASP A 109 -23.66 6.02 -2.64
CA ASP A 109 -23.43 4.70 -2.05
C ASP A 109 -21.93 4.48 -1.81
N LEU A 110 -21.56 4.10 -0.58
CA LEU A 110 -20.18 3.69 -0.28
C LEU A 110 -20.02 2.18 -0.47
N PRO A 111 -19.27 1.71 -1.48
CA PRO A 111 -19.00 0.30 -1.64
C PRO A 111 -18.02 -0.19 -0.57
N LEU A 112 -18.33 -1.32 0.08
CA LEU A 112 -17.49 -1.92 1.13
C LEU A 112 -16.65 -3.10 0.63
N ARG A 113 -16.65 -3.36 -0.68
CA ARG A 113 -15.88 -4.45 -1.27
C ARG A 113 -14.38 -4.23 -1.01
N GLY A 114 -13.70 -5.33 -0.66
CA GLY A 114 -12.26 -5.33 -0.40
C GLY A 114 -11.86 -4.68 0.92
N VAL A 115 -12.80 -4.11 1.69
CA VAL A 115 -12.53 -3.45 2.96
C VAL A 115 -12.32 -4.48 4.07
N LEU A 116 -11.16 -4.40 4.69
CA LEU A 116 -10.67 -5.26 5.76
C LEU A 116 -10.24 -4.40 6.94
N PHE A 117 -10.72 -4.70 8.14
CA PHE A 117 -10.17 -4.15 9.37
C PHE A 117 -9.19 -5.17 9.97
N ALA A 118 -7.96 -4.74 10.24
CA ALA A 118 -6.91 -5.59 10.78
C ALA A 118 -6.35 -4.98 12.07
N ALA A 119 -6.27 -5.78 13.13
CA ALA A 119 -5.64 -5.37 14.38
C ALA A 119 -4.17 -5.00 14.17
N ASP A 120 -3.65 -4.04 14.95
CA ASP A 120 -2.22 -3.75 14.97
C ASP A 120 -1.36 -4.90 15.55
N ARG A 121 -1.99 -5.79 16.34
CA ARG A 121 -1.39 -6.97 16.93
C ARG A 121 -2.31 -8.18 16.87
N GLY A 122 -1.70 -9.34 16.61
CA GLY A 122 -2.40 -10.62 16.44
C GLY A 122 -2.98 -10.78 15.04
N ASN A 123 -3.69 -11.89 14.83
CA ASN A 123 -4.21 -12.26 13.50
C ASN A 123 -5.71 -11.95 13.34
N ALA A 124 -6.28 -11.16 14.24
CA ALA A 124 -7.71 -10.84 14.22
C ALA A 124 -8.00 -9.78 13.15
N ALA A 125 -8.89 -10.13 12.21
CA ALA A 125 -9.32 -9.23 11.15
C ALA A 125 -10.79 -9.47 10.78
N LEU A 126 -11.47 -8.41 10.35
CA LEU A 126 -12.87 -8.40 9.90
C LEU A 126 -12.94 -7.98 8.43
N ASP A 127 -13.39 -8.87 7.54
CA ASP A 127 -13.54 -8.61 6.11
C ASP A 127 -15.01 -8.36 5.80
N LEU A 128 -15.38 -7.12 5.51
CA LEU A 128 -16.79 -6.71 5.40
C LEU A 128 -17.55 -7.46 4.30
N SER A 129 -16.84 -7.86 3.24
CA SER A 129 -17.43 -8.56 2.10
C SER A 129 -17.61 -10.06 2.37
N ARG A 130 -16.60 -10.72 2.95
CA ARG A 130 -16.64 -12.17 3.23
C ARG A 130 -17.50 -12.51 4.42
N ASP A 131 -17.50 -11.63 5.40
CA ASP A 131 -18.25 -11.82 6.62
C ASP A 131 -19.73 -11.47 6.45
N ASP A 132 -20.16 -11.18 5.22
CA ASP A 132 -21.53 -10.78 4.87
C ASP A 132 -22.04 -9.69 5.82
N VAL A 133 -21.20 -8.67 6.04
CA VAL A 133 -21.59 -7.48 6.81
C VAL A 133 -22.49 -6.63 5.93
N ALA A 134 -21.96 -6.07 4.85
CA ALA A 134 -22.72 -5.38 3.81
C ALA A 134 -21.82 -5.18 2.59
N ASN A 135 -22.41 -5.11 1.39
CA ASN A 135 -21.68 -4.80 0.17
C ASN A 135 -21.52 -3.29 -0.07
N ARG A 136 -22.42 -2.49 0.51
CA ARG A 136 -22.43 -1.03 0.45
C ARG A 136 -23.15 -0.43 1.66
N VAL A 137 -22.88 0.84 1.93
CA VAL A 137 -23.65 1.68 2.89
C VAL A 137 -24.31 2.81 2.12
N GLN A 138 -25.63 2.95 2.22
CA GLN A 138 -26.40 4.00 1.54
C GLN A 138 -26.15 5.39 2.14
N PRO A 139 -26.38 6.48 1.38
CA PRO A 139 -26.20 7.85 1.85
C PRO A 139 -26.93 8.13 3.17
N GLY A 140 -26.20 8.61 4.18
CA GLY A 140 -26.70 8.91 5.52
C GLY A 140 -27.06 7.69 6.38
N GLU A 141 -26.99 6.48 5.83
CA GLU A 141 -27.34 5.26 6.55
C GLU A 141 -26.13 4.64 7.25
N CYS A 142 -26.44 3.66 8.12
CA CYS A 142 -25.45 2.96 8.91
C CYS A 142 -25.60 1.44 8.85
N VAL A 143 -24.46 0.75 8.93
CA VAL A 143 -24.36 -0.70 9.11
C VAL A 143 -23.68 -0.99 10.43
N GLN A 144 -24.17 -1.97 11.19
CA GLN A 144 -23.62 -2.32 12.49
C GLN A 144 -23.11 -3.75 12.56
N VAL A 145 -21.90 -3.91 13.09
CA VAL A 145 -21.27 -5.21 13.41
C VAL A 145 -21.20 -5.35 14.92
N TRP A 146 -21.92 -6.33 15.45
CA TRP A 146 -22.07 -6.54 16.89
C TRP A 146 -21.17 -7.66 17.38
N ALA A 147 -20.53 -7.42 18.52
CA ALA A 147 -19.62 -8.34 19.16
C ALA A 147 -20.29 -9.30 20.15
N VAL A 148 -21.56 -9.07 20.47
CA VAL A 148 -22.38 -9.93 21.34
C VAL A 148 -23.60 -10.41 20.58
N ALA A 149 -24.12 -11.58 20.94
CA ALA A 149 -25.32 -12.13 20.32
C ALA A 149 -26.53 -11.23 20.65
N TYR A 150 -27.23 -10.82 19.58
CA TYR A 150 -28.58 -10.23 19.59
C TYR A 150 -28.80 -9.00 20.50
N GLN A 151 -28.70 -7.80 19.90
CA GLN A 151 -29.28 -6.58 20.46
C GLN A 151 -30.15 -5.88 19.41
N ALA A 152 -31.19 -5.19 19.86
CA ALA A 152 -31.88 -4.23 19.00
C ALA A 152 -30.86 -3.14 18.64
N GLY A 153 -30.60 -2.96 17.34
CA GLY A 153 -29.66 -1.94 16.89
C GLY A 153 -30.04 -0.59 17.47
N SER A 154 -29.13 0.08 18.16
CA SER A 154 -29.32 1.49 18.54
C SER A 154 -28.98 2.33 17.32
N LEU A 155 -29.90 3.15 16.85
CA LEU A 155 -29.63 4.11 15.78
C LEU A 155 -28.78 5.25 16.35
N PRO A 156 -27.51 5.42 15.93
CA PRO A 156 -26.72 6.57 16.33
C PRO A 156 -27.33 7.86 15.77
N ALA A 157 -27.10 8.98 16.45
CA ALA A 157 -27.64 10.28 16.04
C ALA A 157 -27.19 10.73 14.63
N ASP A 158 -26.02 10.25 14.18
CA ASP A 158 -25.45 10.56 12.88
C ASP A 158 -26.14 9.80 11.72
N CYS A 159 -26.94 8.79 12.03
CA CYS A 159 -27.51 7.88 11.05
C CYS A 159 -28.99 8.21 10.80
N THR A 160 -29.40 8.26 9.54
CA THR A 160 -30.81 8.43 9.15
C THR A 160 -31.62 7.14 9.34
N ALA A 161 -30.98 5.99 9.09
CA ALA A 161 -31.53 4.66 9.29
C ALA A 161 -30.41 3.62 9.51
N LEU A 162 -30.79 2.45 10.02
CA LEU A 162 -29.93 1.26 10.05
C LEU A 162 -30.24 0.37 8.84
N GLN A 163 -29.36 0.37 7.84
CA GLN A 163 -29.50 -0.45 6.62
C GLN A 163 -29.44 -1.94 6.96
N LYS A 164 -28.51 -2.31 7.85
CA LYS A 164 -28.31 -3.67 8.32
C LYS A 164 -27.79 -3.64 9.75
N TYR A 165 -28.55 -4.27 10.64
CA TYR A 165 -28.25 -4.38 12.06
C TYR A 165 -28.58 -5.78 12.55
N GLY A 166 -27.78 -6.27 13.49
CA GLY A 166 -28.01 -7.56 14.14
C GLY A 166 -27.75 -8.77 13.23
N GLN A 167 -26.99 -9.72 13.76
CA GLN A 167 -27.02 -11.18 13.48
C GLN A 167 -25.66 -11.84 13.30
N ARG A 168 -24.56 -11.10 13.13
CA ARG A 168 -23.25 -11.76 12.97
C ARG A 168 -22.34 -11.49 14.16
N PHE A 169 -22.56 -12.28 15.20
CA PHE A 169 -21.49 -12.62 16.14
C PHE A 169 -20.43 -13.36 15.33
N ILE A 170 -19.26 -12.75 15.16
CA ILE A 170 -18.14 -13.42 14.49
C ILE A 170 -17.04 -13.63 15.53
N GLU A 171 -17.05 -14.84 16.09
CA GLU A 171 -16.07 -15.28 17.07
C GLU A 171 -14.65 -15.09 16.52
N GLY A 172 -13.75 -14.54 17.34
CA GLY A 172 -12.35 -14.30 16.96
C GLY A 172 -12.09 -13.08 16.07
N LYS A 173 -13.11 -12.35 15.61
CA LYS A 173 -12.94 -11.13 14.77
C LYS A 173 -13.16 -9.81 15.52
N GLN A 174 -13.34 -9.87 16.84
CA GLN A 174 -13.63 -8.73 17.72
C GLN A 174 -12.33 -8.06 18.21
N PHE A 175 -11.44 -7.73 17.27
CA PHE A 175 -10.12 -7.20 17.61
C PHE A 175 -10.18 -5.93 18.47
N TRP A 176 -11.27 -5.15 18.37
CA TRP A 176 -11.49 -3.93 19.15
C TRP A 176 -11.88 -4.18 20.62
N ARG A 177 -12.11 -5.45 21.01
CA ARG A 177 -12.54 -5.84 22.36
C ARG A 177 -11.57 -6.74 23.09
N THR A 178 -11.17 -7.83 22.43
CA THR A 178 -10.79 -9.08 23.11
C THR A 178 -9.30 -9.32 23.12
N THR A 179 -8.50 -8.50 22.46
CA THR A 179 -7.06 -8.73 22.35
C THR A 179 -6.32 -7.75 23.28
N PRO A 180 -5.78 -8.23 24.42
CA PRO A 180 -4.99 -7.38 25.30
C PRO A 180 -3.86 -6.70 24.53
N GLY A 181 -3.77 -5.38 24.67
CA GLY A 181 -2.69 -4.59 24.07
C GLY A 181 -2.88 -4.23 22.59
N VAL A 182 -4.04 -4.50 21.99
CA VAL A 182 -4.44 -3.84 20.74
C VAL A 182 -4.92 -2.43 21.08
N THR A 183 -4.25 -1.44 20.50
CA THR A 183 -4.58 -0.02 20.71
C THR A 183 -5.11 0.62 19.43
N ARG A 184 -4.70 0.07 18.29
CA ARG A 184 -5.07 0.54 16.96
C ARG A 184 -5.55 -0.61 16.08
N PHE A 185 -6.27 -0.25 15.05
CA PHE A 185 -6.51 -1.13 13.92
C PHE A 185 -6.33 -0.35 12.62
N SER A 186 -5.88 -1.06 11.59
CA SER A 186 -5.74 -0.55 10.24
C SER A 186 -6.97 -0.89 9.42
N VAL A 187 -7.37 0.02 8.55
CA VAL A 187 -8.38 -0.24 7.53
C VAL A 187 -7.66 -0.36 6.20
N LEU A 188 -7.78 -1.51 5.57
CA LEU A 188 -7.21 -1.84 4.27
C LEU A 188 -8.34 -1.96 3.26
N GLN A 189 -8.11 -1.57 2.02
CA GLN A 189 -8.99 -1.89 0.90
C GLN A 189 -8.14 -2.46 -0.23
N ASP A 190 -8.38 -3.72 -0.59
CA ASP A 190 -7.60 -4.45 -1.60
C ASP A 190 -6.08 -4.48 -1.34
N GLY A 191 -5.68 -4.34 -0.07
CA GLY A 191 -4.29 -4.29 0.40
C GLY A 191 -3.70 -2.88 0.52
N VAL A 192 -4.44 -1.83 0.12
CA VAL A 192 -4.02 -0.43 0.31
C VAL A 192 -4.52 0.08 1.66
N LEU A 193 -3.64 0.69 2.46
CA LEU A 193 -4.02 1.32 3.74
C LEU A 193 -4.89 2.56 3.48
N ARG A 194 -6.11 2.56 4.03
CA ARG A 194 -7.09 3.66 3.96
C ARG A 194 -7.10 4.52 5.22
N GLY A 195 -6.65 3.97 6.34
CA GLY A 195 -6.51 4.70 7.58
C GLY A 195 -6.08 3.79 8.73
N SER A 196 -5.67 4.41 9.83
CA SER A 196 -5.40 3.74 11.10
C SER A 196 -6.23 4.43 12.17
N CYS A 197 -6.96 3.64 12.94
CA CYS A 197 -7.92 4.11 13.92
C CYS A 197 -7.49 3.72 15.32
N GLU A 198 -7.57 4.66 16.26
CA GLU A 198 -7.32 4.44 17.69
C GLU A 198 -8.57 3.90 18.36
N ILE A 199 -8.49 2.76 19.04
CA ILE A 199 -9.66 2.17 19.72
C ILE A 199 -10.18 3.10 20.82
N SER A 200 -9.29 3.82 21.51
CA SER A 200 -9.67 4.75 22.57
C SER A 200 -10.36 6.02 22.08
N ALA A 201 -10.29 6.33 20.78
CA ALA A 201 -10.94 7.51 20.23
C ALA A 201 -12.45 7.32 19.99
N GLU A 202 -12.94 6.06 20.00
CA GLU A 202 -14.35 5.66 19.76
C GLU A 202 -14.93 6.09 18.40
N ARG A 203 -14.20 6.89 17.63
CA ARG A 203 -14.56 7.42 16.32
C ARG A 203 -13.32 7.58 15.46
N CYS A 204 -13.46 7.24 14.18
CA CYS A 204 -12.41 7.37 13.19
C CYS A 204 -13.00 7.72 11.83
N GLU A 205 -12.39 8.67 11.14
CA GLU A 205 -12.73 9.00 9.76
C GLU A 205 -11.68 8.43 8.83
N ILE A 206 -12.14 7.72 7.81
CA ILE A 206 -11.29 7.16 6.77
C ILE A 206 -11.87 7.47 5.40
N TYR A 207 -11.04 7.36 4.37
CA TYR A 207 -11.48 7.50 3.00
C TYR A 207 -11.16 6.23 2.25
N ILE A 208 -12.19 5.61 1.68
CA ILE A 208 -12.06 4.46 0.82
C ILE A 208 -11.92 4.94 -0.63
N ALA A 209 -11.42 4.08 -1.51
CA ALA A 209 -11.48 4.36 -2.94
C ALA A 209 -12.82 3.85 -3.48
N PRO A 210 -13.38 4.53 -4.50
CA PRO A 210 -14.55 4.01 -5.18
C PRO A 210 -14.19 2.66 -5.85
N THR A 211 -15.15 1.75 -5.83
CA THR A 211 -15.15 0.57 -6.69
C THR A 211 -16.27 0.75 -7.69
N ASN A 212 -16.06 0.40 -8.96
CA ASN A 212 -17.16 0.38 -9.92
C ASN A 212 -17.75 -1.03 -10.00
N ASP A 213 -19.03 -1.16 -10.35
CA ASP A 213 -19.72 -2.46 -10.42
C ASP A 213 -19.06 -3.43 -11.42
N THR A 214 -18.29 -2.89 -12.38
CA THR A 214 -17.55 -3.64 -13.41
C THR A 214 -16.11 -4.00 -13.04
N ALA A 215 -15.57 -3.49 -11.93
CA ALA A 215 -14.18 -3.67 -11.53
C ALA A 215 -14.13 -4.35 -10.16
N PRO A 216 -13.43 -5.49 -10.04
CA PRO A 216 -13.43 -6.28 -8.83
C PRO A 216 -12.54 -5.71 -7.72
N ILE A 217 -11.84 -4.60 -7.95
CA ILE A 217 -10.88 -3.96 -7.03
C ILE A 217 -11.03 -2.42 -7.07
N ALA A 218 -10.50 -1.76 -6.04
CA ALA A 218 -10.39 -0.31 -5.95
C ALA A 218 -9.67 0.31 -7.16
N VAL A 219 -10.14 1.48 -7.61
CA VAL A 219 -9.66 2.16 -8.82
C VAL A 219 -8.18 2.56 -8.78
N ASP A 220 -7.61 2.71 -7.59
CA ASP A 220 -6.20 3.04 -7.38
C ASP A 220 -5.32 1.81 -7.11
N THR A 221 -5.87 0.60 -7.31
CA THR A 221 -5.14 -0.67 -7.19
C THR A 221 -4.94 -1.30 -8.58
N ALA A 222 -3.72 -1.80 -8.81
CA ALA A 222 -3.32 -2.44 -10.06
C ALA A 222 -4.20 -3.67 -10.35
N GLU A 223 -4.59 -3.85 -11.61
CA GLU A 223 -5.47 -4.95 -12.02
C GLU A 223 -4.76 -6.30 -12.06
N TYR A 224 -3.44 -6.31 -12.14
CA TYR A 224 -2.64 -7.51 -12.26
C TYR A 224 -1.30 -7.38 -11.55
N VAL A 225 -0.74 -8.53 -11.21
CA VAL A 225 0.66 -8.68 -10.81
C VAL A 225 1.45 -9.07 -12.04
N TYR A 226 2.49 -8.31 -12.38
CA TYR A 226 3.43 -8.65 -13.45
C TYR A 226 4.66 -9.32 -12.85
N LEU A 227 4.91 -10.57 -13.23
CA LEU A 227 6.10 -11.31 -12.86
C LEU A 227 7.01 -11.51 -14.07
N SER A 228 8.30 -11.25 -13.90
CA SER A 228 9.35 -11.58 -14.88
C SER A 228 10.48 -12.27 -14.16
N TYR A 229 10.91 -13.43 -14.63
CA TYR A 229 11.88 -14.24 -13.89
C TYR A 229 12.77 -15.08 -14.79
N THR A 230 14.00 -15.29 -14.29
CA THR A 230 15.03 -16.17 -14.84
C THR A 230 15.32 -17.29 -13.83
N ALA A 231 16.34 -18.11 -14.11
CA ALA A 231 16.83 -19.08 -13.13
C ALA A 231 17.33 -18.43 -11.82
N GLN A 232 17.79 -17.18 -11.88
CA GLN A 232 18.48 -16.51 -10.77
C GLN A 232 17.65 -15.45 -10.05
N THR A 233 16.64 -14.89 -10.73
CA THR A 233 15.93 -13.70 -10.24
C THR A 233 14.46 -13.76 -10.59
N LEU A 234 13.60 -13.30 -9.68
CA LEU A 234 12.19 -13.05 -9.92
C LEU A 234 11.85 -11.61 -9.58
N PHE A 235 11.27 -10.90 -10.53
CA PHE A 235 10.77 -9.54 -10.38
C PHE A 235 9.26 -9.53 -10.23
N VAL A 236 8.77 -8.79 -9.24
CA VAL A 236 7.38 -8.35 -9.12
C VAL A 236 7.36 -6.89 -9.52
N PHE A 237 6.63 -6.55 -10.59
CA PHE A 237 6.67 -5.22 -11.20
C PHE A 237 5.28 -4.57 -11.22
N ASN A 238 5.18 -3.34 -10.73
CA ASN A 238 4.03 -2.49 -11.01
C ASN A 238 4.16 -1.74 -12.33
N ARG A 239 3.53 -2.28 -13.38
CA ARG A 239 3.44 -1.64 -14.71
C ARG A 239 2.25 -0.68 -14.87
N SER A 240 1.45 -0.50 -13.83
CA SER A 240 0.35 0.45 -13.88
C SER A 240 0.91 1.88 -13.91
N PRO A 241 0.37 2.78 -14.73
CA PRO A 241 0.88 4.15 -14.80
C PRO A 241 0.51 4.99 -13.57
N ASP A 242 -0.55 4.63 -12.86
CA ASP A 242 -1.22 5.50 -11.89
C ASP A 242 -1.82 4.75 -10.68
N ARG A 243 -1.55 3.45 -10.53
CA ARG A 243 -2.14 2.59 -9.48
C ARG A 243 -1.07 1.97 -8.58
N TRP A 244 -1.43 1.66 -7.35
CA TRP A 244 -0.62 0.88 -6.42
C TRP A 244 -0.61 -0.60 -6.78
N LEU A 245 0.52 -1.27 -6.59
CA LEU A 245 0.57 -2.72 -6.50
C LEU A 245 0.84 -3.13 -5.05
N PRO A 246 -0.20 -3.47 -4.27
CA PRO A 246 -0.03 -3.99 -2.92
C PRO A 246 0.68 -5.33 -2.92
N LEU A 247 1.73 -5.46 -2.11
CA LEU A 247 2.40 -6.72 -1.87
C LEU A 247 1.78 -7.46 -0.69
N THR A 248 1.14 -6.74 0.23
CA THR A 248 0.38 -7.33 1.33
C THR A 248 -0.62 -8.37 0.83
N ASN A 249 -0.63 -9.53 1.50
CA ASN A 249 -1.46 -10.70 1.16
C ASN A 249 -1.19 -11.31 -0.22
N LEU A 250 -0.14 -10.90 -0.95
CA LEU A 250 0.28 -11.54 -2.18
C LEU A 250 1.12 -12.78 -1.85
N GLN A 251 0.59 -13.96 -2.19
CA GLN A 251 1.33 -15.20 -2.12
C GLN A 251 1.91 -15.53 -3.49
N ILE A 252 3.22 -15.74 -3.53
CA ILE A 252 3.96 -16.19 -4.71
C ILE A 252 4.71 -17.48 -4.36
N GLY A 253 4.27 -18.59 -4.97
CA GLY A 253 4.73 -19.92 -4.61
C GLY A 253 4.41 -20.24 -3.15
N GLN A 254 5.44 -20.56 -2.39
CA GLN A 254 5.34 -20.85 -0.96
C GLN A 254 5.60 -19.60 -0.08
N ARG A 255 5.90 -18.45 -0.69
CA ARG A 255 6.25 -17.22 0.02
C ARG A 255 5.06 -16.27 0.07
N MET A 256 4.74 -15.79 1.27
CA MET A 256 3.87 -14.64 1.45
C MET A 256 4.72 -13.36 1.44
N LEU A 257 4.24 -12.32 0.75
CA LEU A 257 4.91 -11.01 0.66
C LEU A 257 4.21 -9.98 1.55
N ASP A 258 3.91 -10.34 2.79
CA ASP A 258 3.10 -9.56 3.73
C ASP A 258 3.94 -8.72 4.70
N ALA A 259 4.71 -9.34 5.59
CA ALA A 259 5.39 -8.63 6.69
C ALA A 259 6.90 -8.44 6.47
N ASP A 260 7.54 -9.37 5.76
CA ASP A 260 9.00 -9.39 5.60
C ASP A 260 9.49 -8.57 4.40
N VAL A 261 8.56 -8.02 3.61
CA VAL A 261 8.86 -7.27 2.39
C VAL A 261 8.53 -5.81 2.61
N GLN A 262 9.57 -4.99 2.74
CA GLN A 262 9.46 -3.56 2.48
C GLN A 262 9.86 -3.32 1.02
N PRO A 263 9.14 -2.46 0.27
CA PRO A 263 7.93 -1.75 0.66
C PRO A 263 6.67 -2.64 0.61
N PRO A 264 5.59 -2.31 1.36
CA PRO A 264 4.32 -3.04 1.30
C PRO A 264 3.50 -2.74 0.02
N LEU A 265 3.89 -1.69 -0.71
CA LEU A 265 3.25 -1.19 -1.93
C LEU A 265 4.35 -0.85 -2.93
N LEU A 266 4.17 -1.19 -4.20
CA LEU A 266 5.01 -0.69 -5.29
C LEU A 266 4.27 0.43 -6.01
N ALA A 267 4.90 1.59 -6.17
CA ALA A 267 4.41 2.68 -7.01
C ALA A 267 4.57 2.33 -8.51
N PRO A 268 3.91 3.06 -9.43
CA PRO A 268 4.15 2.96 -10.87
C PRO A 268 5.63 2.94 -11.22
N GLY A 269 6.07 1.92 -11.97
CA GLY A 269 7.47 1.81 -12.37
C GLY A 269 8.38 1.12 -11.34
N GLU A 270 7.89 0.79 -10.14
CA GLU A 270 8.70 0.16 -9.09
C GLU A 270 8.62 -1.37 -9.09
N CYS A 271 9.69 -1.98 -8.60
CA CYS A 271 9.90 -3.41 -8.63
C CYS A 271 10.42 -3.97 -7.30
N LEU A 272 9.99 -5.19 -6.99
CA LEU A 272 10.62 -6.06 -6.00
C LEU A 272 11.41 -7.14 -6.73
N ALA A 273 12.70 -7.28 -6.41
CA ALA A 273 13.58 -8.31 -6.94
C ALA A 273 13.88 -9.36 -5.87
N LEU A 274 13.44 -10.60 -6.09
CA LEU A 274 13.84 -11.78 -5.32
C LEU A 274 15.01 -12.45 -6.05
N TYR A 275 16.15 -12.63 -5.39
CA TYR A 275 17.35 -13.10 -6.09
C TYR A 275 18.24 -14.02 -5.23
N LEU A 276 19.04 -14.86 -5.88
CA LEU A 276 19.83 -15.90 -5.21
C LEU A 276 21.20 -15.49 -4.68
N ASN A 277 21.94 -14.74 -5.48
CA ASN A 277 23.31 -14.30 -5.23
C ASN A 277 23.39 -12.80 -5.45
N THR A 278 24.47 -12.12 -5.05
CA THR A 278 24.66 -10.70 -5.36
C THR A 278 24.34 -10.40 -6.83
N LEU A 279 23.32 -9.56 -7.04
CA LEU A 279 23.00 -9.04 -8.36
C LEU A 279 24.20 -8.20 -8.83
N THR A 280 25.00 -8.74 -9.74
CA THR A 280 26.11 -7.98 -10.34
C THR A 280 25.61 -6.93 -11.32
N THR A 281 24.49 -7.22 -11.98
CA THR A 281 23.76 -6.29 -12.85
C THR A 281 22.28 -6.64 -12.81
N LEU A 282 21.43 -5.66 -12.48
CA LEU A 282 19.98 -5.79 -12.68
C LEU A 282 19.69 -5.81 -14.19
N PRO A 283 18.92 -6.76 -14.71
CA PRO A 283 18.41 -6.70 -16.07
C PRO A 283 17.62 -5.40 -16.26
N ASP A 284 17.81 -4.72 -17.39
CA ASP A 284 17.01 -3.54 -17.73
C ASP A 284 15.59 -3.98 -18.09
N ILE A 285 14.76 -4.13 -17.06
CA ILE A 285 13.33 -4.41 -17.17
C ILE A 285 12.49 -3.12 -17.08
N GLY A 286 13.14 -1.96 -17.09
CA GLY A 286 12.49 -0.64 -16.99
C GLY A 286 11.95 -0.30 -15.60
N CYS A 287 12.62 -0.76 -14.54
CA CYS A 287 12.27 -0.37 -13.17
C CYS A 287 12.90 0.99 -12.82
N ASN A 288 12.09 1.89 -12.27
CA ASN A 288 12.54 3.20 -11.77
C ASN A 288 13.06 3.13 -10.33
N GLY A 289 12.71 2.06 -9.60
CA GLY A 289 13.18 1.76 -8.27
C GLY A 289 13.10 0.25 -8.04
N VAL A 290 14.16 -0.34 -7.47
CA VAL A 290 14.22 -1.77 -7.20
C VAL A 290 14.47 -1.98 -5.73
N THR A 291 13.57 -2.72 -5.08
CA THR A 291 13.82 -3.25 -3.76
C THR A 291 14.31 -4.68 -3.87
N GLU A 292 15.47 -4.93 -3.30
CA GLU A 292 16.21 -6.17 -3.42
C GLU A 292 16.01 -7.05 -2.17
N VAL A 293 15.58 -8.29 -2.38
CA VAL A 293 15.41 -9.28 -1.30
C VAL A 293 16.18 -10.55 -1.66
N PRO A 294 17.31 -10.84 -0.97
CA PRO A 294 18.04 -12.07 -1.19
C PRO A 294 17.22 -13.29 -0.73
N VAL A 295 17.37 -14.39 -1.45
CA VAL A 295 16.67 -15.64 -1.25
C VAL A 295 17.68 -16.78 -1.23
N ALA A 296 17.64 -17.61 -0.18
CA ALA A 296 18.50 -18.79 -0.12
C ALA A 296 18.16 -19.77 -1.27
N PRO A 297 19.13 -20.54 -1.80
CA PRO A 297 18.89 -21.53 -2.86
C PRO A 297 17.78 -22.54 -2.56
N ALA A 298 17.60 -22.93 -1.29
CA ALA A 298 16.53 -23.83 -0.88
C ALA A 298 15.11 -23.22 -1.04
N ASN A 299 15.00 -21.90 -1.16
CA ASN A 299 13.75 -21.16 -1.23
C ASN A 299 13.39 -20.71 -2.66
N ILE A 300 14.14 -21.14 -3.69
CA ILE A 300 13.78 -20.91 -5.09
C ILE A 300 12.57 -21.78 -5.43
N PHE A 301 11.40 -21.17 -5.47
CA PHE A 301 10.19 -21.87 -5.89
C PHE A 301 9.90 -21.70 -7.39
N TRP A 302 10.48 -20.68 -8.04
CA TRP A 302 10.22 -20.37 -9.45
C TRP A 302 11.06 -21.20 -10.44
N ALA A 303 11.87 -22.13 -9.92
CA ALA A 303 12.57 -23.13 -10.73
C ALA A 303 11.62 -24.19 -11.33
N THR A 304 10.44 -24.33 -10.73
CA THR A 304 9.35 -25.21 -11.17
C THR A 304 8.06 -24.40 -11.25
N ARG A 305 6.95 -25.03 -11.66
CA ARG A 305 5.65 -24.33 -11.69
C ARG A 305 5.26 -23.91 -10.27
N PHE A 306 4.71 -22.71 -10.17
CA PHE A 306 4.32 -22.13 -8.89
C PHE A 306 2.99 -21.40 -9.00
N ASN A 307 2.30 -21.25 -7.88
CA ASN A 307 1.01 -20.56 -7.84
C ASN A 307 1.17 -19.13 -7.35
N VAL A 308 0.35 -18.24 -7.89
CA VAL A 308 0.21 -16.87 -7.43
C VAL A 308 -1.25 -16.61 -7.10
N PHE A 309 -1.50 -16.02 -5.95
CA PHE A 309 -2.82 -15.58 -5.53
C PHE A 309 -2.74 -14.53 -4.44
N THR A 310 -3.75 -13.66 -4.38
CA THR A 310 -3.95 -12.74 -3.26
C THR A 310 -4.88 -13.38 -2.23
N GLN A 311 -4.48 -13.33 -0.97
CA GLN A 311 -5.32 -13.72 0.14
C GLN A 311 -6.40 -12.65 0.42
N PRO A 312 -7.58 -13.05 0.91
CA PRO A 312 -7.85 -14.40 1.42
C PRO A 312 -8.51 -15.42 0.45
N ALA A 313 -8.71 -15.12 -0.84
CA ALA A 313 -9.27 -16.09 -1.83
C ALA A 313 -9.33 -15.52 -3.27
N ALA A 314 -8.21 -15.13 -3.85
CA ALA A 314 -8.17 -15.03 -5.31
C ALA A 314 -8.06 -16.42 -5.95
N ALA A 315 -8.53 -16.52 -7.20
CA ALA A 315 -8.27 -17.67 -8.04
C ALA A 315 -6.74 -17.90 -8.14
N ARG A 316 -6.30 -19.10 -7.77
CA ARG A 316 -4.90 -19.50 -7.94
C ARG A 316 -4.56 -19.50 -9.42
N ARG A 317 -3.51 -18.78 -9.79
CA ARG A 317 -2.95 -18.83 -11.14
C ARG A 317 -1.61 -19.55 -11.09
N GLU A 318 -1.48 -20.58 -11.91
CA GLU A 318 -0.22 -21.30 -12.07
C GLU A 318 0.66 -20.54 -13.07
N CYS A 319 1.88 -20.21 -12.66
CA CYS A 319 2.94 -19.68 -13.49
C CYS A 319 3.91 -20.79 -13.90
N PRO A 320 4.49 -20.74 -15.12
CA PRO A 320 5.51 -21.70 -15.53
C PRO A 320 6.78 -21.57 -14.68
N GLY A 321 7.56 -22.63 -14.55
CA GLY A 321 8.90 -22.55 -13.93
C GLY A 321 9.99 -22.28 -14.94
N VAL A 322 11.10 -21.71 -14.49
CA VAL A 322 12.35 -21.59 -15.26
C VAL A 322 13.41 -22.48 -14.61
N PRO A 323 13.73 -23.67 -15.18
CA PRO A 323 14.66 -24.60 -14.57
C PRO A 323 16.03 -23.94 -14.27
N GLY A 324 16.70 -24.36 -13.20
CA GLY A 324 18.01 -23.81 -12.83
C GLY A 324 19.13 -24.06 -13.86
N SER A 325 18.91 -24.97 -14.82
CA SER A 325 19.79 -25.23 -15.96
C SER A 325 19.53 -24.31 -17.17
N ALA A 326 18.49 -23.47 -17.10
CA ALA A 326 18.20 -22.49 -18.14
C ALA A 326 19.33 -21.46 -18.21
N SER A 327 19.66 -21.00 -19.43
CA SER A 327 20.57 -19.86 -19.60
C SER A 327 19.96 -18.61 -18.96
N ASP A 328 20.79 -17.71 -18.43
CA ASP A 328 20.32 -16.48 -17.79
C ASP A 328 19.47 -15.59 -18.74
N ASP A 329 19.62 -15.75 -20.05
CA ASP A 329 18.81 -15.07 -21.08
C ASP A 329 17.38 -15.61 -21.21
N GLN A 330 17.07 -16.78 -20.64
CA GLN A 330 15.70 -17.33 -20.65
C GLN A 330 14.86 -16.65 -19.58
N THR A 331 14.06 -15.69 -20.04
CA THR A 331 13.08 -14.98 -19.20
C THR A 331 11.68 -15.54 -19.41
N ALA A 332 11.01 -15.89 -18.33
CA ALA A 332 9.58 -16.18 -18.32
C ALA A 332 8.79 -14.98 -17.78
N ILE A 333 7.58 -14.81 -18.29
CA ILE A 333 6.64 -13.77 -17.86
C ILE A 333 5.35 -14.44 -17.38
N CYS A 334 4.83 -13.99 -16.24
CA CYS A 334 3.53 -14.41 -15.73
C CYS A 334 2.69 -13.19 -15.35
N LEU A 335 1.48 -13.09 -15.92
CA LEU A 335 0.50 -12.04 -15.64
C LEU A 335 -0.65 -12.63 -14.83
N VAL A 336 -0.88 -12.10 -13.63
CA VAL A 336 -1.87 -12.64 -12.70
C VAL A 336 -2.87 -11.54 -12.35
N GLY A 337 -4.08 -11.63 -12.93
CA GLY A 337 -5.16 -10.71 -12.58
C GLY A 337 -5.52 -10.79 -11.10
N ARG A 338 -5.72 -9.64 -10.45
CA ARG A 338 -6.05 -9.50 -9.02
C ARG A 338 -7.54 -9.61 -8.72
N ALA A 339 -8.35 -10.07 -9.69
CA ALA A 339 -9.79 -10.14 -9.55
C ALA A 339 -10.21 -10.77 -8.21
N ALA A 340 -11.03 -10.05 -7.46
CA ALA A 340 -11.87 -10.61 -6.41
C ALA A 340 -12.71 -11.76 -6.98
N PRO A 341 -12.98 -12.81 -6.18
CA PRO A 341 -13.78 -13.96 -6.60
C PRO A 341 -15.19 -13.57 -7.09
#